data_AF-A0AAN7M3I2-F1
#
_entry.id   AF-A0AAN7M3I2-F1
#
_cell.length_a   1.000
_cell.length_b   1.000
_cell.length_c   1.000
_cell.angle_alpha   90.00
_cell.angle_beta   90.00
_cell.angle_gamma   90.00
#
_symmetry.space_group_name_H-M   'P 1'
#
loop_
_entity.id
_entity.type
_entity.pdbx_description
1 polymer ?
#
loop_
_entity_poly.entity_id
_entity_poly.type
_entity_poly.pdbx_seq_one_letter_code
_entity_poly.pdbx_strand_id
1 'polypeptide(L)'
;MADSSGKNDLEQLMSHSDDIAQILRDSKDVSNFSHCLQLSQALQFSCDSDSSEVNSLLQDYQRKIDECKEKTEAARCEVVGDAELDQLEKELHEELEKEHLLLENMRDIRNEINYLDHQRISIEEKRQSLKKLEQYKLRQQMTLSMYASVTNIIPNLKDDSKTAGYIVDRKKNLVDKFEFNLSEVSAYEACTEIWKMIDIP
;
A
#
# COMPACT_ATOMS: atom_id res chain seq x y z
N MET A 1 -25.97 102.75 24.69
CA MET A 1 -26.92 101.63 24.82
C MET A 1 -26.14 100.40 25.30
N ALA A 2 -25.90 100.24 26.61
CA ALA A 2 -25.26 99.03 27.16
C ALA A 2 -25.29 98.89 28.71
N ASP A 3 -25.68 99.90 29.51
CA ASP A 3 -25.51 99.83 30.98
C ASP A 3 -26.72 99.27 31.77
N SER A 4 -27.76 98.79 31.11
CA SER A 4 -28.97 98.25 31.77
C SER A 4 -29.00 96.71 31.89
N SER A 5 -28.07 96.00 31.26
CA SER A 5 -28.00 94.53 31.33
C SER A 5 -27.54 94.05 32.71
N GLY A 6 -26.41 94.58 33.20
CA GLY A 6 -25.86 94.15 34.49
C GLY A 6 -26.69 94.57 35.70
N LYS A 7 -27.59 95.55 35.55
CA LYS A 7 -28.46 96.02 36.64
C LYS A 7 -29.64 95.07 36.90
N ASN A 8 -30.18 94.46 35.84
CA ASN A 8 -31.19 93.40 35.94
C ASN A 8 -30.59 92.09 36.49
N ASP A 9 -29.37 91.74 36.09
CA ASP A 9 -28.67 90.57 36.65
C ASP A 9 -28.38 90.75 38.16
N LEU A 10 -28.07 91.98 38.57
CA LEU A 10 -27.88 92.32 39.99
C LEU A 10 -29.18 92.26 40.79
N GLU A 11 -30.30 92.75 40.24
CA GLU A 11 -31.62 92.64 40.87
C GLU A 11 -32.11 91.19 40.97
N GLN A 12 -31.88 90.37 39.96
CA GLN A 12 -32.16 88.93 40.02
C GLN A 12 -31.28 88.23 41.07
N LEU A 13 -29.98 88.55 41.12
CA LEU A 13 -29.07 87.99 42.12
C LEU A 13 -29.49 88.41 43.55
N MET A 14 -29.89 89.66 43.74
CA MET A 14 -30.41 90.15 45.03
C MET A 14 -31.73 89.46 45.40
N SER A 15 -32.65 89.29 44.45
CA SER A 15 -33.90 88.52 44.65
C SER A 15 -33.60 87.08 45.06
N HIS A 16 -32.71 86.40 44.35
CA HIS A 16 -32.32 85.03 44.68
C HIS A 16 -31.59 84.95 46.03
N SER A 17 -30.78 85.96 46.37
CA SER A 17 -30.14 86.08 47.69
C SER A 17 -31.16 86.27 48.80
N ASP A 18 -32.19 87.09 48.59
CA ASP A 18 -33.29 87.30 49.54
C ASP A 18 -34.14 86.04 49.72
N ASP A 19 -34.42 85.31 48.63
CA ASP A 19 -35.10 84.00 48.68
C ASP A 19 -34.28 82.99 49.49
N ILE A 20 -32.96 82.93 49.28
CA ILE A 20 -32.04 82.07 50.03
C ILE A 20 -32.00 82.48 51.51
N ALA A 21 -31.94 83.78 51.80
CA ALA A 21 -31.97 84.31 53.16
C ALA A 21 -33.32 84.04 53.85
N GLN A 22 -34.41 83.98 53.10
CA GLN A 22 -35.74 83.62 53.59
C GLN A 22 -35.88 82.11 53.87
N ILE A 23 -35.23 81.27 53.07
CA ILE A 23 -35.20 79.81 53.23
C ILE A 23 -34.28 79.37 54.39
N LEU A 24 -33.21 80.12 54.68
CA LEU A 24 -32.21 79.82 55.72
C LEU A 24 -32.44 80.61 57.03
N ARG A 25 -33.70 80.96 57.34
CA ARG A 25 -34.03 81.78 58.53
C ARG A 25 -33.79 81.06 59.86
N ASP A 26 -33.96 79.75 59.90
CA ASP A 26 -33.77 78.96 61.12
C ASP A 26 -32.40 78.27 61.11
N SER A 27 -31.72 78.27 62.26
CA SER A 27 -30.42 77.57 62.42
C SER A 27 -30.52 76.06 62.13
N LYS A 28 -31.72 75.50 62.27
CA LYS A 28 -32.05 74.12 61.93
C LYS A 28 -31.94 73.86 60.42
N ASP A 29 -32.32 74.80 59.57
CA ASP A 29 -32.26 74.65 58.12
C ASP A 29 -30.83 74.72 57.60
N VAL A 30 -29.99 75.58 58.19
CA VAL A 30 -28.54 75.59 57.94
C VAL A 30 -27.89 74.27 58.34
N SER A 31 -28.29 73.69 59.48
CA SER A 31 -27.80 72.38 59.91
C SER A 31 -28.26 71.23 59.01
N ASN A 32 -29.51 71.26 58.52
CA ASN A 32 -30.04 70.29 57.57
C ASN A 32 -29.31 70.39 56.22
N PHE A 33 -29.05 71.61 55.73
CA PHE A 33 -28.30 71.84 54.50
C PHE A 33 -26.85 71.35 54.60
N SER A 34 -26.17 71.63 55.71
CA SER A 34 -24.82 71.09 55.99
C SER A 34 -24.82 69.56 56.02
N HIS A 35 -25.83 68.93 56.60
CA HIS A 35 -25.98 67.48 56.62
C HIS A 35 -26.24 66.92 55.21
N CYS A 36 -27.11 67.56 54.42
CA CYS A 36 -27.32 67.22 53.01
C CYS A 36 -26.05 67.36 52.17
N LEU A 37 -25.23 68.39 52.42
CA LEU A 37 -23.93 68.57 51.78
C LEU A 37 -22.98 67.41 52.10
N GLN A 38 -22.86 67.04 53.38
CA GLN A 38 -22.03 65.91 53.80
C GLN A 38 -22.50 64.59 53.20
N LEU A 39 -23.82 64.35 53.14
CA LEU A 39 -24.38 63.19 52.45
C LEU A 39 -24.05 63.19 50.96
N SER A 40 -24.14 64.34 50.29
CA SER A 40 -23.80 64.47 48.86
C SER A 40 -22.32 64.19 48.59
N GLN A 41 -21.43 64.66 49.48
CA GLN A 41 -19.99 64.42 49.37
C GLN A 41 -19.66 62.94 49.62
N ALA A 42 -20.28 62.31 50.64
CA ALA A 42 -20.11 60.89 50.90
C ALA A 42 -20.60 60.04 49.71
N LEU A 43 -21.75 60.40 49.12
CA LEU A 43 -22.26 59.79 47.89
C LEU A 43 -21.31 59.99 46.71
N GLN A 44 -20.74 61.18 46.55
CA GLN A 44 -19.79 61.48 45.49
C GLN A 44 -18.52 60.64 45.65
N PHE A 45 -17.92 60.59 46.84
CA PHE A 45 -16.75 59.74 47.10
C PHE A 45 -17.04 58.26 46.87
N SER A 46 -18.22 57.77 47.26
CA SER A 46 -18.66 56.42 46.96
C SER A 46 -18.75 56.19 45.45
N CYS A 47 -19.38 57.12 44.72
CA CYS A 47 -19.56 57.02 43.28
C CYS A 47 -18.22 57.08 42.52
N ASP A 48 -17.30 57.92 42.95
CA ASP A 48 -15.95 58.02 42.40
C ASP A 48 -15.15 56.73 42.66
N SER A 49 -15.28 56.16 43.86
CA SER A 49 -14.69 54.85 44.20
C SER A 49 -15.24 53.75 43.32
N ASP A 50 -16.56 53.62 43.22
CA ASP A 50 -17.22 52.61 42.39
C ASP A 50 -16.84 52.79 40.90
N SER A 51 -16.77 54.03 40.42
CA SER A 51 -16.33 54.33 39.05
C SER A 51 -14.89 53.89 38.82
N SER A 52 -13.99 54.13 39.78
CA SER A 52 -12.59 53.70 39.68
C SER A 52 -12.45 52.18 39.67
N GLU A 53 -13.26 51.48 40.47
CA GLU A 53 -13.29 50.02 40.52
C GLU A 53 -13.79 49.44 39.20
N VAL A 54 -14.91 49.94 38.68
CA VAL A 54 -15.47 49.51 37.38
C VAL A 54 -14.47 49.75 36.25
N ASN A 55 -13.78 50.89 36.26
CA ASN A 55 -12.74 51.19 35.26
C ASN A 55 -11.55 50.22 35.37
N SER A 56 -11.13 49.85 36.57
CA SER A 56 -10.06 48.86 36.77
C SER A 56 -10.45 47.48 36.23
N LEU A 57 -11.70 47.04 36.52
CA LEU A 57 -12.23 45.77 36.02
C LEU A 57 -12.34 45.75 34.50
N LEU A 58 -12.80 46.86 33.90
CA LEU A 58 -12.84 47.02 32.44
C LEU A 58 -11.46 46.88 31.81
N GLN A 59 -10.44 47.52 32.39
CA GLN A 59 -9.07 47.38 31.90
C GLN A 59 -8.54 45.95 32.02
N ASP A 60 -8.84 45.26 33.11
CA ASP A 60 -8.43 43.87 33.31
C ASP A 60 -9.15 42.91 32.34
N TYR A 61 -10.45 43.10 32.09
CA TYR A 61 -11.17 42.33 31.08
C TYR A 61 -10.65 42.61 29.67
N GLN A 62 -10.33 43.87 29.35
CA GLN A 62 -9.74 44.22 28.07
C GLN A 62 -8.39 43.50 27.88
N ARG A 63 -7.54 43.48 28.90
CA ARG A 63 -6.27 42.73 28.87
C ARG A 63 -6.48 41.24 28.61
N LYS A 64 -7.43 40.61 29.31
CA LYS A 64 -7.77 39.19 29.12
C LYS A 64 -8.29 38.91 27.70
N ILE A 65 -9.09 39.81 27.13
CA ILE A 65 -9.58 39.70 25.76
C ILE A 65 -8.40 39.73 24.78
N ASP A 66 -7.46 40.65 24.98
CA ASP A 66 -6.32 40.81 24.09
C ASP A 66 -5.36 39.62 24.17
N GLU A 67 -5.08 39.09 25.37
CA GLU A 67 -4.34 37.84 25.56
C GLU A 67 -5.01 36.64 24.87
N CYS A 68 -6.35 36.53 24.96
CA CYS A 68 -7.10 35.48 24.29
C CYS A 68 -7.03 35.61 22.76
N LYS A 69 -7.09 36.84 22.22
CA LYS A 69 -6.93 37.08 20.78
C LYS A 69 -5.56 36.66 20.30
N GLU A 70 -4.50 37.03 21.02
CA GLU A 70 -3.12 36.67 20.68
C GLU A 70 -2.93 35.15 20.68
N LYS A 71 -3.43 34.45 21.71
CA LYS A 71 -3.39 32.98 21.78
C LYS A 71 -4.15 32.31 20.63
N THR A 72 -5.31 32.86 20.25
CA THR A 72 -6.11 32.33 19.14
C THR A 72 -5.37 32.50 17.81
N GLU A 73 -4.69 33.62 17.63
CA GLU A 73 -3.92 33.89 16.41
C GLU A 73 -2.67 33.02 16.32
N ALA A 74 -1.93 32.88 17.43
CA ALA A 74 -0.80 31.96 17.51
C ALA A 74 -1.19 30.52 17.18
N ALA A 75 -2.31 30.04 17.76
CA ALA A 75 -2.83 28.69 17.47
C ALA A 75 -3.27 28.52 16.01
N ARG A 76 -3.78 29.57 15.36
CA ARG A 76 -4.08 29.55 13.92
C ARG A 76 -2.83 29.43 13.05
N CYS A 77 -1.73 30.09 13.45
CA CYS A 77 -0.45 30.00 12.76
C CYS A 77 0.29 28.67 12.99
N GLU A 78 -0.01 27.95 14.08
CA GLU A 78 0.60 26.66 14.42
C GLU A 78 -0.08 25.46 13.72
N VAL A 79 -1.22 25.67 13.05
CA VAL A 79 -1.81 24.65 12.17
C VAL A 79 -0.82 24.38 11.03
N VAL A 80 -0.50 23.09 10.79
CA VAL A 80 0.37 22.62 9.69
C VAL A 80 0.12 23.48 8.45
N GLY A 81 1.18 24.07 7.91
CA GLY A 81 1.04 24.94 6.75
C GLY A 81 0.35 24.18 5.63
N ASP A 82 -0.66 24.80 5.02
CA ASP A 82 -1.43 24.27 3.87
C ASP A 82 -0.49 23.65 2.81
N ALA A 83 0.68 24.26 2.61
CA ALA A 83 1.73 23.79 1.70
C ALA A 83 2.41 22.46 2.10
N GLU A 84 2.59 22.18 3.40
CA GLU A 84 3.16 20.89 3.86
C GLU A 84 2.13 19.76 3.69
N LEU A 85 0.85 20.07 3.89
CA LEU A 85 -0.25 19.13 3.69
C LEU A 85 -0.40 18.80 2.20
N ASP A 86 -0.39 19.81 1.33
CA ASP A 86 -0.39 19.63 -0.13
C ASP A 86 0.82 18.80 -0.60
N GLN A 87 2.00 19.03 -0.02
CA GLN A 87 3.19 18.27 -0.35
C GLN A 87 3.04 16.79 0.04
N LEU A 88 2.55 16.51 1.24
CA LEU A 88 2.29 15.14 1.71
C LEU A 88 1.23 14.44 0.87
N GLU A 89 0.17 15.14 0.46
CA GLU A 89 -0.87 14.57 -0.40
C GLU A 89 -0.31 14.20 -1.77
N LYS A 90 0.56 15.04 -2.33
CA LYS A 90 1.27 14.74 -3.58
C LYS A 90 2.21 13.54 -3.45
N GLU A 91 3.03 13.49 -2.39
CA GLU A 91 3.93 12.37 -2.13
C GLU A 91 3.17 11.05 -1.96
N LEU A 92 2.03 11.08 -1.24
CA LEU A 92 1.16 9.92 -1.08
C LEU A 92 0.61 9.43 -2.43
N HIS A 93 0.20 10.35 -3.30
CA HIS A 93 -0.30 9.99 -4.63
C HIS A 93 0.77 9.33 -5.49
N GLU A 94 1.99 9.90 -5.52
CA GLU A 94 3.13 9.34 -6.25
C GLU A 94 3.51 7.94 -5.74
N GLU A 95 3.50 7.71 -4.42
CA GLU A 95 3.77 6.39 -3.85
C GLU A 95 2.67 5.36 -4.16
N LEU A 96 1.40 5.76 -4.16
CA LEU A 96 0.30 4.88 -4.56
C LEU A 96 0.41 4.46 -6.03
N GLU A 97 0.81 5.36 -6.93
CA GLU A 97 1.06 5.02 -8.33
C GLU A 97 2.23 4.03 -8.48
N LYS A 98 3.32 4.24 -7.73
CA LYS A 98 4.46 3.31 -7.71
C LYS A 98 4.06 1.93 -7.18
N GLU A 99 3.26 1.87 -6.11
CA GLU A 99 2.75 0.62 -5.55
C GLU A 99 1.90 -0.12 -6.59
N HIS A 100 1.00 0.59 -7.28
CA HIS A 100 0.17 0.00 -8.33
C HIS A 100 1.03 -0.62 -9.44
N LEU A 101 2.03 0.12 -9.95
CA LEU A 101 2.94 -0.37 -10.98
C LEU A 101 3.73 -1.60 -10.51
N LEU A 102 4.16 -1.61 -9.24
CA LEU A 102 4.87 -2.75 -8.66
C LEU A 102 3.98 -3.99 -8.58
N LEU A 103 2.70 -3.83 -8.19
CA LEU A 103 1.73 -4.92 -8.14
C LEU A 103 1.45 -5.51 -9.52
N GLU A 104 1.35 -4.66 -10.55
CA GLU A 104 1.19 -5.10 -11.94
C GLU A 104 2.41 -5.90 -12.41
N ASN A 105 3.62 -5.38 -12.20
CA ASN A 105 4.86 -6.11 -12.51
C ASN A 105 4.96 -7.45 -11.77
N MET A 106 4.58 -7.50 -10.49
CA MET A 106 4.53 -8.74 -9.72
C MET A 106 3.54 -9.74 -10.29
N ARG A 107 2.42 -9.28 -10.84
CA ARG A 107 1.44 -10.13 -11.51
C ARG A 107 2.02 -10.74 -12.78
N ASP A 108 2.70 -9.94 -13.58
CA ASP A 108 3.33 -10.40 -14.83
C ASP A 108 4.44 -11.41 -14.57
N ILE A 109 5.33 -11.12 -13.61
CA ILE A 109 6.38 -12.04 -13.18
C ILE A 109 5.77 -13.37 -12.69
N ARG A 110 4.67 -13.31 -11.92
CA ARG A 110 3.98 -14.52 -11.45
C ARG A 110 3.42 -15.34 -12.61
N ASN A 111 2.82 -14.70 -13.60
CA ASN A 111 2.30 -15.39 -14.78
C ASN A 111 3.43 -16.07 -15.57
N GLU A 112 4.56 -15.40 -15.73
CA GLU A 112 5.73 -15.96 -16.41
C GLU A 112 6.33 -17.14 -15.64
N ILE A 113 6.48 -17.02 -14.32
CA ILE A 113 6.92 -18.14 -13.46
C ILE A 113 6.00 -19.35 -13.63
N ASN A 114 4.68 -19.12 -13.61
CA ASN A 114 3.71 -20.20 -13.80
C ASN A 114 3.88 -20.86 -15.17
N TYR A 115 4.03 -20.07 -16.23
CA TYR A 115 4.24 -20.60 -17.59
C TYR A 115 5.53 -21.44 -17.68
N LEU A 116 6.64 -20.93 -17.13
CA LEU A 116 7.92 -21.64 -17.12
C LEU A 116 7.86 -22.93 -16.30
N ASP A 117 7.12 -22.96 -15.18
CA ASP A 117 6.98 -24.18 -14.39
C ASP A 117 6.15 -25.25 -15.14
N HIS A 118 5.10 -24.86 -15.87
CA HIS A 118 4.38 -25.78 -16.76
C HIS A 118 5.30 -26.34 -17.87
N GLN A 119 6.13 -25.50 -18.48
CA GLN A 119 7.12 -25.97 -19.45
C GLN A 119 8.11 -26.95 -18.83
N ARG A 120 8.64 -26.62 -17.64
CA ARG A 120 9.57 -27.47 -16.89
C ARG A 120 8.96 -28.85 -16.62
N ILE A 121 7.71 -28.91 -16.19
CA ILE A 121 6.98 -30.17 -15.95
C ILE A 121 6.90 -30.98 -17.26
N SER A 122 6.47 -30.36 -18.37
CA SER A 122 6.38 -31.04 -19.67
C SER A 122 7.72 -31.58 -20.16
N ILE A 123 8.81 -30.83 -19.96
CA ILE A 123 10.16 -31.27 -20.34
C ILE A 123 10.59 -32.48 -19.51
N GLU A 124 10.33 -32.48 -18.20
CA GLU A 124 10.70 -33.59 -17.32
C GLU A 124 9.94 -34.87 -17.66
N GLU A 125 8.64 -34.78 -18.00
CA GLU A 125 7.85 -35.92 -18.48
C GLU A 125 8.42 -36.53 -19.77
N LYS A 126 8.78 -35.68 -20.73
CA LYS A 126 9.44 -36.12 -21.98
C LYS A 126 10.78 -36.77 -21.69
N ARG A 127 11.58 -36.21 -20.78
CA ARG A 127 12.88 -36.76 -20.36
C ARG A 127 12.74 -38.16 -19.75
N GLN A 128 11.75 -38.36 -18.88
CA GLN A 128 11.48 -39.67 -18.29
C GLN A 128 11.05 -40.70 -19.34
N SER A 129 10.23 -40.28 -20.30
CA SER A 129 9.78 -41.14 -21.41
C SER A 129 10.95 -41.58 -22.30
N LEU A 130 11.87 -40.66 -22.60
CA LEU A 130 13.09 -40.96 -23.35
C LEU A 130 14.00 -41.94 -22.61
N LYS A 131 14.21 -41.77 -21.29
CA LYS A 131 14.98 -42.72 -20.48
C LYS A 131 14.41 -44.15 -20.54
N LYS A 132 13.08 -44.29 -20.45
CA LYS A 132 12.41 -45.60 -20.55
C LYS A 132 12.62 -46.21 -21.94
N LEU A 133 12.48 -45.40 -22.99
CA LEU A 133 12.70 -45.85 -24.38
C LEU A 133 14.15 -46.30 -24.61
N GLU A 134 15.12 -45.55 -24.09
CA GLU A 134 16.54 -45.88 -24.19
C GLU A 134 16.86 -47.20 -23.48
N GLN A 135 16.34 -47.39 -22.27
CA GLN A 135 16.50 -48.64 -21.52
C GLN A 135 15.86 -49.83 -22.26
N TYR A 136 14.68 -49.62 -22.86
CA TYR A 136 14.01 -50.63 -23.67
C TYR A 136 14.84 -51.01 -24.91
N LYS A 137 15.36 -50.01 -25.62
CA LYS A 137 16.22 -50.22 -26.80
C LYS A 137 17.51 -50.95 -26.44
N LEU A 138 18.15 -50.58 -25.32
CA LEU A 138 19.34 -51.27 -24.82
C LEU A 138 19.04 -52.75 -24.52
N ARG A 139 17.91 -53.03 -23.87
CA ARG A 139 17.48 -54.40 -23.59
C ARG A 139 17.25 -55.21 -24.88
N GLN A 140 16.57 -54.63 -25.88
CA GLN A 140 16.39 -55.26 -27.18
C GLN A 140 17.73 -55.56 -27.86
N GLN A 141 18.66 -54.61 -27.84
CA GLN A 141 20.00 -54.78 -28.42
C GLN A 141 20.79 -55.88 -27.70
N MET A 142 20.75 -55.94 -26.37
CA MET A 142 21.39 -57.01 -25.60
C MET A 142 20.80 -58.39 -25.95
N THR A 143 19.48 -58.50 -26.05
CA THR A 143 18.80 -59.74 -26.46
C THR A 143 19.20 -60.17 -27.87
N LEU A 144 19.23 -59.23 -28.83
CA LEU A 144 19.68 -59.50 -30.19
C LEU A 144 21.15 -59.92 -30.24
N SER A 145 22.02 -59.26 -29.47
CA SER A 145 23.43 -59.62 -29.36
C SER A 145 23.63 -61.00 -28.75
N MET A 146 22.83 -61.36 -27.75
CA MET A 146 22.82 -62.68 -27.16
C MET A 146 22.44 -63.73 -28.20
N TYR A 147 21.34 -63.54 -28.95
CA TYR A 147 20.96 -64.46 -30.01
C TYR A 147 22.04 -64.60 -31.07
N ALA A 148 22.59 -63.49 -31.57
CA ALA A 148 23.67 -63.51 -32.56
C ALA A 148 24.92 -64.23 -32.03
N SER A 149 25.23 -64.13 -30.74
CA SER A 149 26.39 -64.83 -30.14
C SER A 149 26.21 -66.35 -30.02
N VAL A 150 24.97 -66.81 -29.85
CA VAL A 150 24.65 -68.24 -29.73
C VAL A 150 24.52 -68.87 -31.12
N THR A 151 23.84 -68.20 -32.04
CA THR A 151 23.50 -68.78 -33.34
C THR A 151 24.48 -68.42 -34.45
N ASN A 152 25.25 -67.34 -34.28
CA ASN A 152 26.07 -66.73 -35.34
C ASN A 152 25.28 -66.41 -36.63
N ILE A 153 23.97 -66.19 -36.50
CA ILE A 153 23.08 -65.88 -37.63
C ILE A 153 23.00 -64.37 -37.84
N ILE A 154 23.09 -63.97 -39.11
CA ILE A 154 22.70 -62.65 -39.61
C ILE A 154 21.41 -62.84 -40.42
N PRO A 155 20.24 -62.46 -39.88
CA PRO A 155 18.98 -62.61 -40.59
C PRO A 155 18.88 -61.62 -41.76
N ASN A 156 18.25 -62.04 -42.85
CA ASN A 156 17.90 -61.18 -43.98
C ASN A 156 16.49 -60.65 -43.80
N LEU A 157 16.35 -59.34 -43.59
CA LEU A 157 15.08 -58.68 -43.26
C LEU A 157 14.35 -58.10 -44.50
N LYS A 158 14.68 -58.56 -45.70
CA LYS A 158 14.13 -57.99 -46.95
C LYS A 158 12.75 -58.53 -47.34
N ASP A 159 12.41 -59.74 -46.91
CA ASP A 159 11.19 -60.43 -47.32
C ASP A 159 10.55 -61.11 -46.11
N ASP A 160 9.35 -60.65 -45.74
CA ASP A 160 8.61 -61.16 -44.58
C ASP A 160 7.92 -62.51 -44.85
N SER A 161 7.86 -62.94 -46.13
CA SER A 161 7.26 -64.22 -46.53
C SER A 161 8.24 -65.41 -46.41
N LYS A 162 9.52 -65.13 -46.12
CA LYS A 162 10.58 -66.13 -46.04
C LYS A 162 11.47 -65.93 -44.83
N THR A 163 11.88 -67.03 -44.21
CA THR A 163 12.93 -67.03 -43.20
C THR A 163 14.27 -67.27 -43.89
N ALA A 164 15.04 -66.21 -44.10
CA ALA A 164 16.34 -66.29 -44.78
C ALA A 164 17.44 -65.59 -43.97
N GLY A 165 18.68 -66.03 -44.16
CA GLY A 165 19.82 -65.46 -43.46
C GLY A 165 21.14 -66.14 -43.78
N TYR A 166 22.18 -65.72 -43.08
CA TYR A 166 23.53 -66.23 -43.20
C TYR A 166 24.02 -66.71 -41.84
N ILE A 167 24.62 -67.90 -41.77
CA ILE A 167 25.32 -68.42 -40.59
C ILE A 167 26.81 -68.13 -40.80
N VAL A 168 27.45 -67.45 -39.85
CA VAL A 168 28.85 -67.00 -39.96
C VAL A 168 29.74 -67.77 -38.99
N ASP A 169 30.61 -68.65 -39.50
CA ASP A 169 31.66 -69.28 -38.70
C ASP A 169 32.95 -68.47 -38.76
N ARG A 170 33.28 -67.76 -37.68
CA ARG A 170 34.50 -66.96 -37.55
C ARG A 170 35.77 -67.79 -37.46
N LYS A 171 35.70 -69.07 -37.05
CA LYS A 171 36.87 -69.94 -36.94
C LYS A 171 37.26 -70.52 -38.30
N LYS A 172 36.25 -70.88 -39.10
CA LYS A 172 36.44 -71.51 -40.41
C LYS A 172 36.38 -70.51 -41.58
N ASN A 173 36.08 -69.23 -41.33
CA ASN A 173 35.82 -68.21 -42.36
C ASN A 173 34.74 -68.67 -43.36
N LEU A 174 33.71 -69.38 -42.88
CA LEU A 174 32.61 -69.90 -43.71
C LEU A 174 31.33 -69.10 -43.47
N VAL A 175 30.58 -68.88 -44.55
CA VAL A 175 29.29 -68.19 -44.52
C VAL A 175 28.28 -69.03 -45.28
N ASP A 176 27.40 -69.70 -44.55
CA ASP A 176 26.36 -70.57 -45.12
C ASP A 176 25.03 -69.82 -45.21
N LYS A 177 24.38 -69.86 -46.38
CA LYS A 177 23.09 -69.20 -46.61
C LYS A 177 21.95 -70.20 -46.41
N PHE A 178 20.91 -69.80 -45.68
CA PHE A 178 19.65 -70.55 -45.60
C PHE A 178 18.47 -69.70 -46.07
N GLU A 179 17.44 -70.35 -46.59
CA GLU A 179 16.20 -69.73 -47.05
C GLU A 179 15.05 -70.76 -46.96
N PHE A 180 14.02 -70.43 -46.18
CA PHE A 180 12.83 -71.27 -46.00
C PHE A 180 11.57 -70.46 -46.27
N ASN A 181 10.66 -70.99 -47.08
CA ASN A 181 9.35 -70.38 -47.33
C ASN A 181 8.39 -70.73 -46.19
N LEU A 182 7.76 -69.72 -45.58
CA LEU A 182 6.81 -69.91 -44.47
C LEU A 182 5.52 -70.64 -44.90
N SER A 183 5.24 -70.72 -46.20
CA SER A 183 4.09 -71.44 -46.77
C SER A 183 4.34 -72.93 -47.03
N GLU A 184 5.60 -73.36 -47.10
CA GLU A 184 5.98 -74.71 -47.52
C GLU A 184 6.54 -75.55 -46.37
N VAL A 185 7.20 -74.92 -45.40
CA VAL A 185 7.87 -75.58 -44.28
C VAL A 185 7.30 -75.08 -42.97
N SER A 186 6.99 -76.00 -42.05
CA SER A 186 6.52 -75.61 -40.73
C SER A 186 7.61 -74.88 -39.95
N ALA A 187 7.23 -73.93 -39.07
CA ALA A 187 8.20 -73.20 -38.25
C ALA A 187 9.08 -74.13 -37.40
N TYR A 188 8.56 -75.29 -36.98
CA TYR A 188 9.31 -76.28 -36.21
C TYR A 188 10.39 -76.98 -37.04
N GLU A 189 10.05 -77.42 -38.26
CA GLU A 189 11.01 -78.06 -39.17
C GLU A 189 12.10 -77.08 -39.59
N ALA A 190 11.72 -75.84 -39.96
CA ALA A 190 12.69 -74.80 -40.31
C ALA A 190 13.66 -74.50 -39.16
N CYS A 191 13.16 -74.36 -37.92
CA CYS A 191 14.03 -74.17 -36.75
C CYS A 191 14.97 -75.37 -36.54
N THR A 192 14.45 -76.60 -36.68
CA THR A 192 15.24 -77.82 -36.46
C THR A 192 16.38 -77.93 -37.48
N GLU A 193 16.12 -77.64 -38.74
CA GLU A 193 17.15 -77.62 -39.78
C GLU A 193 18.18 -76.51 -39.55
N ILE A 194 17.76 -75.31 -39.13
CA ILE A 194 18.69 -74.23 -38.77
C ILE A 194 19.60 -74.64 -37.60
N TRP A 195 19.05 -75.24 -36.54
CA TRP A 195 19.85 -75.70 -35.39
C TRP A 195 20.87 -76.77 -35.79
N LYS A 196 20.51 -77.72 -36.66
CA LYS A 196 21.46 -78.71 -37.20
C LYS A 196 22.61 -78.06 -37.97
N MET A 197 22.36 -76.95 -38.66
CA MET A 197 23.40 -76.20 -39.38
C MET A 197 24.33 -75.41 -38.44
N ILE A 198 23.84 -74.99 -37.26
CA ILE A 198 24.64 -74.31 -36.24
C ILE A 198 25.52 -75.31 -35.47
N ASP A 199 24.99 -76.49 -35.15
CA ASP A 199 25.65 -77.55 -34.35
C ASP A 199 26.71 -78.37 -35.12
N ILE A 200 27.18 -77.91 -36.28
CA ILE A 200 28.21 -78.62 -37.03
C ILE A 200 29.55 -78.52 -36.26
N PRO A 201 30.16 -79.65 -35.84
CA PRO A 201 31.39 -79.66 -35.05
C PRO A 201 32.59 -78.96 -35.72
#